data_AF-A0A7V8VYV9-F1
#
_entry.id   AF-A0A7V8VYV9-F1
#
_cell.length_a   1.000
_cell.length_b   1.000
_cell.length_c   1.000
_cell.angle_alpha   90.00
_cell.angle_beta   90.00
_cell.angle_gamma   90.00
#
_symmetry.space_group_name_H-M   'P 1'
#
loop_
_entity.id
_entity.type
_entity.pdbx_description
1 polymer ?
#
loop_
_entity_poly.entity_id
_entity_poly.type
_entity_poly.pdbx_seq_one_letter_code
_entity_poly.pdbx_strand_id
1 'polypeptide(L)'
;FGGDVRERFEVAGDRSLLRTRVVTDNAASAEYYAWDGRIAPVADGFEVVVPPQAYAELVIRVDQVGKHRLRIGDREIALFPMVQGSAPARLDVAREPLISRIVRAVDQDGGC
;
A
#
# COMPACT_ATOMS: atom_id res chain seq x y z
N PHE A 1 1.48 -14.43 11.92
CA PHE A 1 2.87 -13.97 12.11
C PHE A 1 2.81 -12.52 12.56
N GLY A 2 3.50 -12.14 13.64
CA GLY A 2 3.52 -10.75 14.13
C GLY A 2 4.61 -9.93 13.44
N GLY A 3 4.66 -8.62 13.70
CA GLY A 3 5.67 -7.70 13.13
C GLY A 3 5.10 -6.71 12.12
N ASP A 4 5.87 -5.66 11.84
CA ASP A 4 5.53 -4.66 10.81
C ASP A 4 6.02 -5.17 9.45
N VAL A 5 5.13 -5.17 8.45
CA VAL A 5 5.47 -5.48 7.05
C VAL A 5 5.19 -4.22 6.23
N ARG A 6 6.20 -3.77 5.49
CA ARG A 6 6.12 -2.59 4.64
C ARG A 6 6.38 -2.99 3.19
N GLU A 7 5.36 -2.85 2.37
CA GLU A 7 5.45 -3.04 0.93
C GLU A 7 5.50 -1.68 0.23
N ARG A 8 6.41 -1.52 -0.73
CA ARG A 8 6.52 -0.33 -1.58
C ARG A 8 6.04 -0.65 -2.99
N PHE A 9 5.20 0.22 -3.51
CA PHE A 9 4.69 0.16 -4.87
C PHE A 9 5.02 1.46 -5.61
N GLU A 10 5.33 1.33 -6.88
CA GLU A 10 5.51 2.44 -7.81
C GLU A 10 4.47 2.36 -8.92
N VAL A 11 3.98 3.51 -9.39
CA VAL A 11 3.02 3.55 -10.49
C VAL A 11 3.79 3.35 -11.79
N ALA A 12 3.50 2.26 -12.50
CA ALA A 12 4.06 2.00 -13.81
C ALA A 12 3.31 2.77 -14.91
N GLY A 13 3.94 2.90 -16.09
CA GLY A 13 3.39 3.66 -17.22
C GLY A 13 2.06 3.12 -17.78
N ASP A 14 1.78 1.85 -17.55
CA ASP A 14 0.53 1.15 -17.92
C ASP A 14 -0.56 1.26 -16.84
N ARG A 15 -0.35 2.09 -15.81
CA ARG A 15 -1.24 2.29 -14.65
C ARG A 15 -1.31 1.10 -13.69
N SER A 16 -0.41 0.14 -13.83
CA SER A 16 -0.25 -0.89 -12.81
C SER A 16 0.54 -0.35 -11.60
N LEU A 17 0.33 -0.99 -10.46
CA LEU A 17 1.14 -0.85 -9.27
C LEU A 17 2.24 -1.91 -9.33
N LEU A 18 3.48 -1.46 -9.47
CA LEU A 18 4.65 -2.33 -9.47
C LEU A 18 5.18 -2.44 -8.05
N ARG A 19 5.13 -3.63 -7.45
CA ARG A 19 5.79 -3.87 -6.16
C ARG A 19 7.30 -3.85 -6.35
N THR A 20 7.98 -2.92 -5.70
CA THR A 20 9.43 -2.75 -5.83
C THR A 20 10.20 -3.13 -4.57
N ARG A 21 9.52 -3.23 -3.42
CA ARG A 21 10.18 -3.54 -2.15
C ARG A 21 9.24 -4.18 -1.14
N VAL A 22 9.76 -5.13 -0.37
CA VAL A 22 9.10 -5.68 0.82
C VAL A 22 10.13 -5.73 1.94
N VAL A 23 9.83 -5.07 3.06
CA VAL A 23 10.68 -5.12 4.27
C VAL A 23 9.84 -5.47 5.49
N THR A 24 10.45 -6.19 6.43
CA THR A 24 9.81 -6.55 7.70
C THR A 24 10.81 -6.67 8.82
N ASP A 25 10.39 -6.39 10.04
CA ASP A 25 11.18 -6.59 11.26
C ASP A 25 11.18 -8.06 11.76
N ASN A 26 10.33 -8.91 11.18
CA ASN A 26 10.11 -10.28 11.64
C ASN A 26 10.60 -11.32 10.62
N ALA A 27 11.50 -12.20 11.05
CA ALA A 27 12.07 -13.26 10.20
C ALA A 27 11.02 -14.23 9.64
N ALA A 28 10.03 -14.63 10.45
CA ALA A 28 8.96 -15.53 10.00
C ALA A 28 8.05 -14.86 8.97
N SER A 29 7.81 -13.55 9.10
CA SER A 29 7.15 -12.77 8.05
C SER A 29 8.01 -12.70 6.79
N ALA A 30 9.32 -12.50 6.90
CA ALA A 30 10.22 -12.47 5.75
C ALA A 30 10.18 -13.80 4.97
N GLU A 31 10.23 -14.93 5.68
CA GLU A 31 10.11 -16.28 5.10
C GLU A 31 8.77 -16.49 4.41
N TYR A 32 7.66 -16.03 5.02
CA TYR A 32 6.34 -16.12 4.41
C TYR A 32 6.24 -15.39 3.06
N TYR A 33 6.86 -14.21 2.95
CA TYR A 33 6.85 -13.41 1.74
C TYR A 33 7.89 -13.87 0.69
N ALA A 34 8.88 -14.67 1.08
CA ALA A 34 9.96 -15.16 0.23
C ALA A 34 9.56 -16.39 -0.61
N TRP A 35 8.41 -16.34 -1.31
CA TRP A 35 7.89 -17.47 -2.10
C TRP A 35 8.89 -18.00 -3.15
N ASP A 36 9.59 -17.10 -3.84
CA ASP A 36 10.68 -17.38 -4.79
C ASP A 36 11.97 -16.62 -4.43
N GLY A 37 11.93 -15.87 -3.33
CA GLY A 37 12.79 -14.74 -3.07
C GLY A 37 13.94 -15.07 -2.14
N ARG A 38 15.02 -14.31 -2.29
CA ARG A 38 16.11 -14.30 -1.31
C ARG A 38 15.76 -13.31 -0.21
N ILE A 39 16.11 -13.64 1.02
CA ILE A 39 16.02 -12.69 2.14
C ILE A 39 17.40 -12.08 2.35
N ALA A 40 17.46 -10.76 2.40
CA ALA A 40 18.68 -10.01 2.71
C ALA A 40 18.51 -9.30 4.07
N PRO A 41 19.50 -9.37 4.98
CA PRO A 41 19.46 -8.57 6.20
C PRO A 41 19.63 -7.08 5.86
N VAL A 42 18.87 -6.23 6.54
CA VAL A 42 18.99 -4.76 6.48
C VAL A 42 19.05 -4.20 7.91
N ALA A 43 19.37 -2.91 8.05
CA ALA A 43 19.63 -2.29 9.36
C ALA A 43 18.56 -2.59 10.42
N ASP A 44 17.28 -2.54 10.05
CA ASP A 44 16.14 -2.71 10.96
C ASP A 44 15.27 -3.94 10.62
N GLY A 45 15.87 -5.01 10.08
CA GLY A 45 15.16 -6.28 9.84
C GLY A 45 15.60 -6.99 8.56
N PHE A 46 14.62 -7.34 7.74
CA PHE A 46 14.77 -8.20 6.58
C PHE A 46 14.13 -7.57 5.36
N GLU A 47 14.85 -7.60 4.24
CA GLU A 47 14.32 -7.25 2.92
C GLU A 47 14.08 -8.54 2.13
N VAL A 48 12.86 -8.70 1.61
CA VAL A 48 12.52 -9.82 0.75
C VAL A 48 12.76 -9.40 -0.68
N VAL A 49 13.77 -10.02 -1.30
CA VAL A 49 14.14 -9.80 -2.70
C VAL A 49 13.18 -10.61 -3.58
N VAL A 50 12.06 -9.98 -3.93
CA VAL A 50 11.08 -10.52 -4.88
C VAL A 50 11.27 -9.88 -6.25
N PRO A 51 11.09 -10.62 -7.37
CA PRO A 51 11.00 -10.02 -8.68
C PRO A 51 9.89 -8.94 -8.72
N PRO A 52 10.05 -7.88 -9.52
CA PRO A 52 9.00 -6.88 -9.67
C PRO A 52 7.69 -7.52 -10.12
N GLN A 53 6.62 -7.24 -9.40
CA GLN A 53 5.29 -7.79 -9.68
C GLN A 53 4.30 -6.66 -9.94
N ALA A 54 3.65 -6.71 -11.10
CA ALA A 54 2.69 -5.70 -11.54
C ALA A 54 1.25 -6.11 -11.16
N TYR A 55 0.49 -5.16 -10.63
CA TYR A 55 -0.90 -5.34 -10.23
C TYR A 55 -1.77 -4.27 -10.88
N ALA A 56 -2.84 -4.66 -11.56
CA ALA A 56 -3.84 -3.70 -12.05
C ALA A 56 -4.63 -3.06 -10.89
N GLU A 57 -4.86 -3.84 -9.83
CA GLU A 57 -5.51 -3.43 -8.58
C GLU A 57 -4.83 -4.19 -7.43
N LEU A 58 -4.62 -3.51 -6.31
CA LEU A 58 -4.22 -4.15 -5.05
C LEU A 58 -5.44 -4.39 -4.18
N VAL A 59 -5.73 -5.66 -3.92
CA VAL A 59 -6.77 -6.07 -2.97
C VAL A 59 -6.09 -6.40 -1.64
N ILE A 60 -6.37 -5.59 -0.62
CA ILE A 60 -5.87 -5.81 0.74
C ILE A 60 -7.03 -6.10 1.67
N ARG A 61 -6.80 -6.94 2.68
CA ARG A 61 -7.75 -7.09 3.78
C ARG A 61 -7.33 -6.14 4.89
N VAL A 62 -8.22 -5.22 5.25
CA VAL A 62 -8.02 -4.28 6.34
C VAL A 62 -8.80 -4.78 7.54
N ASP A 63 -8.14 -4.88 8.68
CA ASP A 63 -8.77 -5.19 9.95
C ASP A 63 -8.25 -4.30 11.10
N GLN A 64 -8.92 -4.41 12.25
CA GLN A 64 -8.60 -3.65 13.47
C GLN A 64 -7.35 -4.18 14.21
N VAL A 65 -6.86 -5.38 13.87
CA VAL A 65 -5.73 -6.03 14.53
C VAL A 65 -4.40 -5.64 13.88
N GLY A 66 -4.32 -5.73 12.55
CA GLY A 66 -3.14 -5.43 11.75
C GLY A 66 -2.80 -3.94 11.68
N LYS A 67 -3.74 -3.05 12.06
CA LYS A 67 -3.54 -1.59 12.12
C LYS A 67 -2.92 -1.02 10.84
N HIS A 68 -3.45 -1.46 9.69
CA HIS A 68 -2.92 -1.10 8.37
C HIS A 68 -2.85 0.42 8.17
N ARG A 69 -1.74 0.86 7.58
CA ARG A 69 -1.47 2.26 7.22
C ARG A 69 -1.10 2.34 5.76
N LEU A 70 -1.60 3.37 5.07
CA LEU A 70 -1.25 3.69 3.70
C LEU A 70 -0.50 5.01 3.67
N ARG A 71 0.69 5.03 3.05
CA ARG A 71 1.47 6.24 2.87
C ARG A 71 1.60 6.58 1.39
N ILE A 72 1.22 7.81 1.02
CA ILE A 72 1.29 8.36 -0.34
C ILE A 72 2.02 9.69 -0.26
N GLY A 73 3.25 9.75 -0.78
CA GLY A 73 4.15 10.88 -0.57
C GLY A 73 4.38 11.09 0.94
N ASP A 74 4.09 12.30 1.41
CA ASP A 74 4.23 12.68 2.83
C ASP A 74 2.95 12.44 3.66
N ARG A 75 1.87 11.97 3.03
CA ARG A 75 0.60 11.71 3.73
C ARG A 75 0.54 10.27 4.19
N GLU A 76 0.25 10.06 5.46
CA GLU A 76 -0.06 8.74 6.02
C GLU A 76 -1.52 8.69 6.49
N ILE A 77 -2.19 7.59 6.17
CA ILE A 77 -3.61 7.37 6.46
C ILE A 77 -3.73 6.04 7.21
N ALA A 78 -4.29 6.08 8.42
CA ALA A 78 -4.68 4.89 9.14
C ALA A 78 -5.96 4.31 8.53
N LEU A 79 -5.92 3.08 8.04
CA LEU A 79 -7.06 2.43 7.37
C LEU A 79 -7.95 1.67 8.35
N PHE A 80 -7.37 1.15 9.43
CA PHE A 80 -8.11 0.35 10.41
C PHE A 80 -9.31 1.04 11.08
N PRO A 81 -9.36 2.37 11.29
CA PRO A 81 -10.55 3.05 11.82
C PRO A 81 -11.70 3.14 10.79
N MET A 82 -11.42 2.89 9.50
CA MET A 82 -12.39 3.03 8.42
C MET A 82 -13.27 1.78 8.25
N VAL A 83 -12.99 0.71 9.00
CA VAL A 83 -13.70 -0.58 8.91
C VAL A 83 -14.17 -1.06 10.27
N GLN A 84 -15.30 -1.77 10.30
CA GLN A 84 -15.77 -2.52 11.46
C GLN A 84 -15.39 -3.99 11.29
N GLY A 85 -14.58 -4.52 12.20
CA GLY A 85 -14.05 -5.88 12.09
C GLY A 85 -12.99 -6.03 11.00
N SER A 86 -13.29 -6.81 9.96
CA SER A 86 -12.39 -7.10 8.83
C SER A 86 -13.14 -6.94 7.51
N ALA A 87 -12.58 -6.15 6.60
CA ALA A 87 -13.18 -5.87 5.29
C ALA A 87 -12.12 -5.81 4.18
N PRO A 88 -12.46 -6.21 2.95
CA PRO A 88 -11.59 -5.98 1.81
C PRO A 88 -11.54 -4.48 1.46
N ALA A 89 -10.36 -3.98 1.14
CA ALA A 89 -10.15 -2.68 0.51
C ALA A 89 -9.44 -2.88 -0.82
N ARG A 90 -9.79 -2.04 -1.79
CA ARG A 90 -9.19 -2.03 -3.13
C ARG A 90 -8.43 -0.73 -3.30
N LEU A 91 -7.21 -0.84 -3.80
CA LEU A 91 -6.36 0.28 -4.15
C LEU A 91 -6.01 0.18 -5.63
N ASP A 92 -6.46 1.16 -6.39
CA ASP A 92 -6.22 1.32 -7.82
C ASP A 92 -5.61 2.68 -8.13
N VAL A 93 -5.00 2.80 -9.31
CA VAL A 93 -4.42 4.05 -9.79
C VAL A 93 -5.49 4.81 -10.59
N ALA A 94 -6.25 5.66 -9.89
CA ALA A 94 -7.20 6.55 -10.53
C ALA A 94 -6.50 7.81 -11.09
N ARG A 95 -6.83 8.20 -12.32
CA ARG A 95 -6.62 9.58 -12.79
C ARG A 95 -7.91 10.35 -12.60
N GLU A 96 -7.91 11.38 -11.76
CA GLU A 96 -8.93 12.42 -11.86
C GLU A 96 -8.61 13.26 -13.11
N PRO A 97 -9.53 13.38 -14.09
CA PRO A 97 -9.40 14.36 -15.15
C PRO A 97 -9.22 15.75 -14.53
N LEU A 98 -8.32 16.56 -15.09
CA LEU A 98 -8.04 17.92 -14.60
C LEU A 98 -9.31 18.76 -14.42
N ILE A 99 -10.29 18.57 -15.31
CA ILE A 99 -11.58 19.26 -15.25
C ILE A 99 -12.40 18.86 -14.00
N SER A 100 -12.35 17.60 -13.58
CA SER A 100 -13.02 17.10 -12.38
C SER A 100 -12.36 17.62 -11.10
N ARG A 101 -11.04 17.87 -11.12
CA ARG A 101 -10.32 18.53 -10.03
C ARG A 101 -10.73 20.00 -9.86
N ILE A 102 -10.88 20.73 -10.96
CA ILE A 102 -11.26 22.16 -10.94
C ILE A 102 -12.69 22.31 -10.43
N VAL A 103 -13.64 21.51 -10.92
CA VAL A 103 -15.05 21.58 -10.47
C VAL A 103 -15.17 21.28 -8.97
N ARG A 104 -14.45 20.28 -8.45
CA ARG A 104 -14.47 19.95 -7.02
C ARG A 104 -13.87 21.05 -6.14
N ALA A 105 -12.83 21.74 -6.60
CA ALA A 105 -12.25 22.88 -5.89
C ALA A 105 -13.23 24.06 -5.83
N VAL A 106 -13.91 24.36 -6.94
CA VAL A 106 -14.92 25.43 -7.00
C VAL A 106 -16.13 25.14 -6.11
N ASP A 107 -16.59 23.89 -6.03
CA ASP A 107 -17.70 23.49 -5.14
C ASP A 107 -17.31 23.58 -3.65
N GLN A 108 -16.04 23.40 -3.29
CA GLN A 108 -15.57 23.52 -1.91
C GLN A 108 -15.32 24.97 -1.47
N ASP A 109 -15.01 25.87 -2.41
CA ASP A 109 -14.81 27.30 -2.15
C ASP A 109 -16.11 28.13 -2.31
N GLY A 110 -17.13 27.57 -2.96
CA GLY A 110 -18.40 28.25 -3.26
C GLY A 110 -19.51 28.12 -2.20
N GLY A 111 -19.26 27.42 -1.10
CA GLY A 111 -20.22 27.26 0.00
C GLY A 111 -20.15 28.41 1.02
N CYS A 112 -20.76 29.54 0.70
CA CYS A 112 -21.19 30.56 1.67
C CYS A 112 -22.72 30.52 1.82
#